data_AF-A0A535X820-F1
#
_entry.id   AF-A0A535X820-F1
#
_cell.length_a   1.000
_cell.length_b   1.000
_cell.length_c   1.000
_cell.angle_alpha   90.00
_cell.angle_beta   90.00
_cell.angle_gamma   90.00
#
_symmetry.space_group_name_H-M   'P 1'
#
loop_
_entity.id
_entity.type
_entity.pdbx_description
1 polymer ?
#
loop_
_entity_poly.entity_id
_entity_poly.type
_entity_poly.pdbx_seq_one_letter_code
_entity_poly.pdbx_strand_id
1 'polypeptide(L)'
;MDEYLLEINDLGRRIAKLKFERASVTIIEELEAQLRILKAIYDSAGGLFAAGENDGRLRASFGEQGLGDWTFDNVYFYVYEQAVALEPEGHDLATLIWHYDYAAPLLSAVSAK
;
A
#
# COMPACT_ATOMS: atom_id res chain seq x y z
N MET A 1 7.31 -15.81 5.15
CA MET A 1 5.83 -15.86 5.10
C MET A 1 5.41 -14.42 4.87
N ASP A 2 4.46 -14.16 3.97
CA ASP A 2 4.02 -12.80 3.71
C ASP A 2 3.03 -12.38 4.81
N GLU A 3 3.52 -11.64 5.80
CA GLU A 3 2.75 -11.24 6.98
C GLU A 3 1.61 -10.28 6.63
N TYR A 4 1.80 -9.42 5.62
CA TYR A 4 0.77 -8.50 5.13
C TYR A 4 -0.38 -9.25 4.46
N LEU A 5 -0.06 -10.24 3.63
CA LEU A 5 -1.08 -11.08 3.00
C LEU A 5 -1.83 -11.92 4.04
N LEU A 6 -1.16 -12.38 5.09
CA LEU A 6 -1.80 -13.07 6.20
C LEU A 6 -2.83 -12.16 6.89
N GLU A 7 -2.44 -10.93 7.22
CA GLU A 7 -3.31 -9.93 7.85
C GLU A 7 -4.54 -9.60 6.99
N ILE A 8 -4.35 -9.36 5.69
CA ILE A 8 -5.43 -9.12 4.72
C ILE A 8 -6.42 -10.29 4.71
N ASN A 9 -5.91 -11.53 4.72
CA ASN A 9 -6.74 -12.72 4.71
C ASN A 9 -7.48 -12.94 6.04
N ASP A 10 -6.84 -12.67 7.17
CA ASP A 10 -7.46 -12.74 8.49
C ASP A 10 -8.59 -11.72 8.64
N LEU A 11 -8.37 -10.49 8.19
CA LEU A 11 -9.41 -9.46 8.17
C LEU A 11 -10.59 -9.86 7.27
N GLY A 12 -10.30 -10.39 6.07
CA GLY A 12 -11.33 -10.91 5.17
C GLY A 12 -12.17 -12.03 5.79
N ARG A 13 -11.54 -12.98 6.49
CA ARG A 13 -12.24 -14.05 7.23
C ARG A 13 -13.10 -13.49 8.36
N ARG A 14 -12.59 -12.50 9.10
CA ARG A 14 -13.32 -11.85 10.19
C ARG A 14 -14.58 -11.15 9.67
N ILE A 15 -14.48 -10.41 8.56
CA ILE A 15 -15.63 -9.75 7.92
C ILE A 15 -16.68 -10.78 7.49
N ALA A 16 -16.25 -11.87 6.84
CA ALA A 16 -17.17 -12.93 6.42
C ALA A 16 -17.93 -13.55 7.60
N LYS A 17 -17.23 -13.79 8.72
CA LYS A 17 -17.84 -14.29 9.96
C LYS A 17 -18.87 -13.30 10.52
N LEU A 18 -18.54 -12.01 10.61
CA LEU A 18 -19.44 -10.96 11.10
C LEU A 18 -20.70 -10.82 10.25
N LYS A 19 -20.58 -10.94 8.92
CA LYS A 19 -21.72 -10.96 7.99
C LYS A 19 -22.63 -12.17 8.24
N PHE A 20 -22.05 -13.35 8.45
CA PHE A 20 -22.80 -14.56 8.77
C PHE A 20 -23.55 -14.42 10.11
N GLU A 21 -22.90 -13.82 11.11
CA GLU A 21 -23.46 -13.56 12.45
C GLU A 21 -24.47 -12.40 12.49
N ARG A 22 -24.72 -11.73 11.35
CA ARG A 22 -25.60 -10.54 11.24
C ARG A 22 -25.21 -9.44 12.23
N ALA A 23 -23.92 -9.19 12.37
CA ALA A 23 -23.37 -8.10 13.17
C ALA A 23 -23.79 -6.73 12.61
N SER A 24 -23.41 -5.66 13.32
CA SER A 24 -23.68 -4.27 12.90
C SER A 24 -23.14 -4.00 11.49
N VAL A 25 -24.02 -3.48 10.62
CA VAL A 25 -23.68 -3.09 9.24
C VAL A 25 -22.56 -2.06 9.23
N THR A 26 -22.62 -1.05 10.11
CA THR A 26 -21.59 0.00 10.21
C THR A 26 -20.21 -0.58 10.52
N ILE A 27 -20.12 -1.56 11.44
CA ILE A 27 -18.85 -2.21 11.77
C ILE A 27 -18.31 -2.99 10.57
N ILE A 28 -19.20 -3.67 9.83
CA ILE A 28 -18.81 -4.42 8.64
C ILE A 28 -18.28 -3.47 7.55
N GLU A 29 -18.97 -2.36 7.30
CA GLU A 29 -18.57 -1.35 6.31
C GLU A 29 -17.21 -0.73 6.65
N GLU A 30 -16.96 -0.40 7.92
CA GLU A 30 -15.67 0.11 8.38
C GLU A 30 -14.53 -0.90 8.14
N LEU A 31 -14.74 -2.17 8.49
CA LEU A 31 -13.75 -3.22 8.27
C LEU A 31 -13.53 -3.50 6.78
N GLU A 32 -14.57 -3.41 5.96
CA GLU A 32 -14.45 -3.53 4.51
C GLU A 32 -13.68 -2.37 3.88
N ALA A 33 -13.86 -1.16 4.38
CA ALA A 33 -13.06 -0.01 3.97
C ALA A 33 -11.57 -0.21 4.33
N GLN A 34 -11.28 -0.67 5.55
CA GLN A 34 -9.92 -1.04 5.97
C GLN A 34 -9.31 -2.12 5.07
N LEU A 35 -10.09 -3.17 4.76
CA LEU A 35 -9.63 -4.24 3.87
C LEU A 35 -9.29 -3.72 2.47
N ARG A 36 -10.09 -2.80 1.92
CA ARG A 36 -9.79 -2.17 0.62
C ARG A 36 -8.49 -1.38 0.68
N ILE A 37 -8.27 -0.61 1.74
CA ILE A 37 -7.03 0.16 1.94
C ILE A 37 -5.82 -0.77 2.02
N LEU A 38 -5.85 -1.80 2.86
CA LEU A 38 -4.72 -2.73 3.01
C LEU A 38 -4.37 -3.44 1.71
N LYS A 39 -5.39 -3.86 0.94
CA LYS A 39 -5.18 -4.44 -0.38
C LYS A 39 -4.56 -3.46 -1.36
N ALA A 40 -5.05 -2.22 -1.40
CA ALA A 40 -4.50 -1.20 -2.28
C ALA A 40 -3.03 -0.92 -1.97
N ILE A 41 -2.65 -0.82 -0.69
CA ILE A 41 -1.24 -0.63 -0.28
C ILE A 41 -0.40 -1.82 -0.71
N TYR A 42 -0.85 -3.05 -0.43
CA TYR A 42 -0.12 -4.27 -0.76
C TYR A 42 0.07 -4.41 -2.28
N ASP A 43 -0.97 -4.19 -3.07
CA ASP A 43 -0.92 -4.28 -4.53
C ASP A 43 -0.01 -3.19 -5.13
N SER A 44 -0.10 -1.94 -4.63
CA SER A 44 0.77 -0.84 -5.05
C SER A 44 2.23 -1.07 -4.69
N ALA A 45 2.50 -1.61 -3.49
CA ALA A 45 3.84 -2.00 -3.07
C ALA A 45 4.41 -3.14 -3.93
N GLY A 46 3.60 -4.14 -4.26
CA GLY A 46 3.97 -5.21 -5.18
C GLY A 46 4.30 -4.70 -6.59
N GLY A 47 3.48 -3.78 -7.10
CA GLY A 47 3.71 -3.11 -8.38
C GLY A 47 5.03 -2.33 -8.39
N LEU A 48 5.27 -1.50 -7.37
CA LEU A 48 6.50 -0.71 -7.27
C LEU A 48 7.73 -1.61 -7.10
N PHE A 49 7.66 -2.61 -6.22
CA PHE A 49 8.76 -3.54 -5.98
C PHE A 49 9.16 -4.25 -7.28
N ALA A 50 8.18 -4.80 -8.01
CA ALA A 50 8.41 -5.44 -9.31
C ALA A 50 8.97 -4.47 -10.37
N ALA A 51 8.56 -3.19 -10.34
CA ALA A 51 9.12 -2.17 -11.21
C ALA A 51 10.61 -1.92 -10.92
N GLY A 52 11.01 -1.81 -9.65
CA GLY A 52 12.41 -1.59 -9.27
C GLY A 52 13.33 -2.79 -9.52
N GLU A 53 12.80 -4.01 -9.55
CA GLU A 53 13.56 -5.19 -10.03
C GLU A 53 14.02 -5.01 -11.48
N ASN A 54 13.24 -4.29 -12.29
CA ASN A 54 13.53 -4.02 -13.70
C ASN A 54 14.15 -2.63 -13.96
N ASP A 55 14.08 -1.69 -13.02
CA ASP A 55 14.67 -0.36 -13.12
C ASP A 55 15.64 -0.08 -11.95
N GLY A 56 16.94 -0.20 -12.24
CA GLY A 56 18.00 0.08 -11.27
C GLY A 56 18.02 1.52 -10.75
N ARG A 57 17.43 2.49 -11.48
CA ARG A 57 17.37 3.89 -11.03
C ARG A 57 16.40 4.06 -9.87
N LEU A 58 15.31 3.29 -9.84
CA LEU A 58 14.39 3.28 -8.71
C LEU A 58 15.10 2.81 -7.44
N ARG A 59 15.81 1.68 -7.54
CA ARG A 59 16.56 1.11 -6.40
C ARG A 59 17.66 2.05 -5.92
N ALA A 60 18.40 2.65 -6.85
CA ALA A 60 19.46 3.60 -6.51
C ALA A 60 18.88 4.82 -5.78
N SER A 61 17.84 5.46 -6.33
CA SER A 61 17.24 6.63 -5.68
C SER A 61 16.61 6.30 -4.33
N PHE A 62 15.98 5.13 -4.21
CA PHE A 62 15.40 4.67 -2.95
C PHE A 62 16.45 4.62 -1.83
N GLY A 63 17.63 4.06 -2.13
CA GLY A 63 18.77 4.07 -1.21
C GLY A 63 19.33 5.47 -0.94
N GLU A 64 19.46 6.31 -1.97
CA GLU A 64 19.93 7.71 -1.83
C GLU A 64 19.00 8.56 -0.96
N GLN A 65 17.70 8.27 -0.95
CA GLN A 65 16.71 8.92 -0.10
C GLN A 65 16.69 8.40 1.34
N GLY A 66 17.54 7.42 1.68
CA GLY A 66 17.63 6.87 3.03
C GLY A 66 16.47 5.95 3.40
N LEU A 67 15.77 5.39 2.42
CA LEU A 67 14.63 4.49 2.61
C LEU A 67 15.06 3.03 2.90
N GLY A 68 16.37 2.78 2.98
CA GLY A 68 16.95 1.46 3.23
C GLY A 68 17.24 0.66 1.96
N ASP A 69 17.49 -0.65 2.13
CA ASP A 69 17.71 -1.57 1.01
C ASP A 69 16.42 -1.79 0.22
N TRP A 70 16.54 -2.11 -1.07
CA TRP A 70 15.40 -2.47 -1.91
C TRP A 70 14.87 -3.86 -1.55
N THR A 71 14.01 -3.91 -0.54
CA THR A 71 13.29 -5.09 -0.08
C THR A 71 11.79 -4.82 -0.13
N PHE A 72 10.98 -5.87 -0.23
CA PHE A 72 9.53 -5.70 -0.24
C PHE A 72 9.03 -4.99 1.02
N ASP A 73 9.59 -5.28 2.20
CA ASP A 73 9.21 -4.63 3.46
C ASP A 73 9.46 -3.13 3.45
N ASN A 74 10.64 -2.69 2.99
CA ASN A 74 10.94 -1.26 2.91
C ASN A 74 10.06 -0.56 1.86
N VAL A 75 9.80 -1.22 0.72
CA VAL A 75 8.92 -0.68 -0.32
C VAL A 75 7.47 -0.59 0.19
N TYR A 76 6.98 -1.60 0.90
CA TYR A 76 5.67 -1.60 1.54
C TYR A 76 5.56 -0.45 2.54
N PHE A 77 6.56 -0.28 3.41
CA PHE A 77 6.61 0.82 4.37
C PHE A 77 6.59 2.19 3.68
N TYR A 78 7.36 2.37 2.61
CA TYR A 78 7.33 3.59 1.81
C TYR A 78 5.94 3.87 1.21
N VAL A 79 5.31 2.87 0.59
CA VAL A 79 3.95 3.01 0.03
C VAL A 79 2.93 3.32 1.12
N TYR A 80 3.04 2.70 2.29
CA TYR A 80 2.20 2.97 3.45
C TYR A 80 2.33 4.44 3.90
N GLU A 81 3.55 4.95 4.08
CA GLU A 81 3.78 6.34 4.50
C GLU A 81 3.21 7.34 3.48
N GLN A 82 3.43 7.09 2.19
CA GLN A 82 2.87 7.90 1.12
C GLN A 82 1.33 7.83 1.10
N ALA A 83 0.74 6.65 1.33
CA ALA A 83 -0.70 6.46 1.40
C ALA A 83 -1.34 7.19 2.59
N VAL A 84 -0.68 7.20 3.75
CA VAL A 84 -1.13 7.94 4.95
C VAL A 84 -1.10 9.45 4.71
N ALA A 85 -0.19 9.94 3.88
CA ALA A 85 -0.11 11.34 3.50
C ALA A 85 -1.17 11.78 2.46
N LEU A 86 -1.95 10.85 1.89
CA LEU A 86 -3.02 11.19 0.95
C LEU A 86 -4.23 11.77 1.69
N GLU A 87 -4.67 12.95 1.27
CA GLU A 87 -5.92 13.53 1.73
C GLU A 87 -7.07 13.01 0.86
N PRO A 88 -8.09 12.34 1.43
CA PRO A 88 -9.14 11.73 0.63
C PRO A 88 -10.02 12.73 -0.12
N GLU A 89 -10.12 13.99 0.32
CA GLU A 89 -10.97 15.07 -0.27
C GLU A 89 -12.41 14.62 -0.65
N GLY A 90 -12.97 13.61 0.02
CA GLY A 90 -14.29 13.03 -0.29
C GLY A 90 -14.29 11.82 -1.25
N HIS A 91 -13.12 11.42 -1.74
CA HIS A 91 -12.87 10.16 -2.45
C HIS A 91 -12.59 9.00 -1.47
N ASP A 92 -12.80 7.77 -1.95
CA ASP A 92 -12.39 6.56 -1.24
C ASP A 92 -10.86 6.45 -1.26
N LEU A 93 -10.23 6.37 -0.07
CA LEU A 93 -8.78 6.37 0.08
C LEU A 93 -8.11 5.21 -0.67
N ALA A 94 -8.72 4.01 -0.68
CA ALA A 94 -8.17 2.87 -1.40
C ALA A 94 -8.08 3.14 -2.90
N THR A 95 -9.04 3.88 -3.46
CA THR A 95 -9.01 4.33 -4.85
C THR A 95 -7.85 5.30 -5.10
N LEU A 96 -7.56 6.23 -4.19
CA LEU A 96 -6.43 7.16 -4.34
C LEU A 96 -5.09 6.43 -4.26
N ILE A 97 -4.94 5.51 -3.31
CA ILE A 97 -3.75 4.66 -3.15
C ILE A 97 -3.47 3.88 -4.44
N TRP A 98 -4.50 3.37 -5.10
CA TRP A 98 -4.33 2.60 -6.33
C TRP A 98 -3.85 3.46 -7.52
N HIS A 99 -4.26 4.73 -7.59
CA HIS A 99 -3.91 5.64 -8.70
C HIS A 99 -2.62 6.44 -8.46
N TYR A 100 -2.10 6.46 -7.24
CA TYR A 100 -0.92 7.24 -6.90
C TYR A 100 0.35 6.66 -7.56
N ASP A 101 1.11 7.51 -8.23
CA ASP A 101 2.39 7.12 -8.83
C ASP A 101 3.52 7.17 -7.79
N TYR A 102 3.73 6.05 -7.10
CA TYR A 102 4.77 5.91 -6.09
C TYR A 102 6.20 5.96 -6.65
N ALA A 103 6.39 5.79 -7.96
CA ALA A 103 7.70 5.85 -8.60
C ALA A 103 8.11 7.30 -8.90
N ALA A 104 7.16 8.19 -9.16
CA ALA A 104 7.43 9.59 -9.53
C ALA A 104 8.30 10.34 -8.48
N PRO A 105 8.04 10.28 -7.16
CA PRO A 105 8.89 10.92 -6.15
C PRO A 105 10.32 10.35 -6.12
N LEU A 106 10.46 9.05 -6.36
CA LEU A 106 11.76 8.39 -6.42
C LEU A 106 12.57 8.86 -7.63
N LEU A 107 11.95 8.94 -8.81
CA LEU A 107 12.66 9.34 -10.02
C LEU A 107 12.92 10.85 -10.12
N SER A 108 12.09 11.68 -9.47
CA SER A 108 12.26 13.13 -9.46
C SER A 108 13.51 13.57 -8.69
N ALA A 109 13.93 12.82 -7.66
CA ALA A 109 15.16 13.08 -6.93
C ALA A 109 16.43 12.90 -7.78
N VAL A 110 16.38 12.04 -8.80
CA VAL A 110 17.52 11.75 -9.69
C VAL A 110 17.75 12.84 -10.74
N SER A 111 16.71 13.59 -11.12
CA SER A 111 16.81 14.64 -12.16
C SER A 111 17.33 16.00 -11.64
N ALA A 112 17.53 16.14 -10.32
CA ALA A 112 17.96 17.39 -9.70
C ALA A 112 19.50 17.51 -9.51
N LYS A 113 20.29 16.62 -10.13
CA LYS A 113 21.76 16.60 -10.05
C LYS A 113 22.43 16.76 -11.41
#